data_AF-D8LYD2-F1
#
_entry.id   AF-D8LYD2-F1
#
_cell.length_a   1.000
_cell.length_b   1.000
_cell.length_c   1.000
_cell.angle_alpha   90.00
_cell.angle_beta   90.00
_cell.angle_gamma   90.00
#
_symmetry.space_group_name_H-M   'P 1'
#
loop_
_entity.id
_entity.type
_entity.pdbx_description
1 polymer ?
#
loop_
_entity_poly.entity_id
_entity_poly.type
_entity_poly.pdbx_seq_one_letter_code
_entity_poly.pdbx_strand_id
1 'polypeptide(L)'
;MSTDNSLTIIYSKGGHKFEIYVDREKYPEFLKGHKTFEEISLGNVIFNETKGQLSEETYTTIFGTADEMTILKTIAKNGEPQYTVQQRRKLVEEKRKQIIEYITKTYIDPKTNLPHPASRIENGMSTIKGLKIDLNQSVIKQGDDIAKQLKSKILLVKNETHGVLHIDIAYYLSPFTTYV
;
A
#
# COMPACT_ATOMS: atom_id res chain seq x y z
N MET A 1 -26.91 -10.42 -8.84
CA MET A 1 -25.82 -9.44 -8.62
C MET A 1 -24.51 -10.17 -8.85
N SER A 2 -23.66 -9.67 -9.73
CA SER A 2 -22.43 -10.37 -10.13
C SER A 2 -21.49 -10.50 -8.93
N THR A 3 -21.34 -11.72 -8.42
CA THR A 3 -20.41 -12.12 -7.35
C THR A 3 -18.93 -11.94 -7.74
N ASP A 4 -18.64 -11.56 -8.98
CA ASP A 4 -17.29 -11.50 -9.52
C ASP A 4 -16.48 -10.28 -9.04
N ASN A 5 -17.12 -9.19 -8.58
CA ASN A 5 -16.42 -7.96 -8.17
C ASN A 5 -16.36 -7.74 -6.64
N SER A 6 -16.72 -8.74 -5.83
CA SER A 6 -16.58 -8.63 -4.39
C SER A 6 -15.15 -8.94 -3.93
N LEU A 7 -14.72 -8.25 -2.88
CA LEU A 7 -13.53 -8.53 -2.10
C LEU A 7 -13.97 -8.82 -0.66
N THR A 8 -13.61 -9.99 -0.15
CA THR A 8 -13.85 -10.35 1.25
C THR A 8 -12.71 -9.82 2.10
N ILE A 9 -13.04 -9.14 3.20
CA ILE A 9 -12.06 -8.70 4.19
C ILE A 9 -12.35 -9.45 5.49
N ILE A 10 -11.33 -10.09 6.04
CA ILE A 10 -11.42 -10.86 7.29
C ILE A 10 -10.70 -10.10 8.39
N TYR A 11 -11.36 -9.88 9.51
CA TYR A 11 -10.77 -9.26 10.70
C TYR A 11 -10.96 -10.15 11.92
N SER A 12 -9.88 -10.42 12.65
CA SER A 12 -9.91 -11.26 13.86
C SER A 12 -9.67 -10.41 15.10
N LYS A 13 -10.64 -10.37 16.02
CA LYS A 13 -10.53 -9.62 17.29
C LYS A 13 -11.34 -10.29 18.39
N GLY A 14 -10.77 -10.38 19.60
CA GLY A 14 -11.48 -10.91 20.77
C GLY A 14 -11.90 -12.39 20.64
N GLY A 15 -11.15 -13.19 19.88
CA GLY A 15 -11.50 -14.59 19.60
C GLY A 15 -12.61 -14.78 18.56
N HIS A 16 -13.09 -13.69 17.95
CA HIS A 16 -14.09 -13.72 16.89
C HIS A 16 -13.49 -13.29 15.55
N LYS A 17 -14.00 -13.89 14.47
CA LYS A 17 -13.69 -13.49 13.09
C LYS A 17 -14.90 -12.78 12.52
N PHE A 18 -14.63 -11.68 11.83
CA PHE A 18 -15.62 -10.83 11.20
C PHE A 18 -15.30 -10.75 9.72
N GLU A 19 -16.30 -10.97 8.88
CA GLU A 19 -16.18 -10.87 7.43
C GLU A 19 -17.07 -9.77 6.89
N ILE A 20 -16.54 -8.98 5.96
CA ILE A 20 -17.30 -7.97 5.21
C ILE A 20 -17.02 -8.12 3.71
N TYR A 21 -17.98 -7.69 2.90
CA TYR A 21 -17.88 -7.70 1.44
C TYR A 21 -17.84 -6.28 0.90
N VAL A 22 -16.76 -5.94 0.20
CA VAL A 22 -16.57 -4.62 -0.40
C VAL A 22 -16.31 -4.69 -1.89
N ASP A 23 -16.50 -3.58 -2.58
CA ASP A 23 -16.19 -3.37 -3.99
C ASP A 23 -14.68 -3.41 -4.17
N ARG A 24 -14.23 -4.40 -4.93
CA ARG A 24 -12.81 -4.69 -5.13
C ARG A 24 -12.07 -3.55 -5.81
N GLU A 25 -12.68 -2.88 -6.79
CA GLU A 25 -12.01 -1.85 -7.58
C GLU A 25 -11.86 -0.55 -6.79
N LYS A 26 -12.82 -0.29 -5.90
CA LYS A 26 -12.85 0.94 -5.10
C LYS A 26 -12.10 0.82 -3.78
N TYR A 27 -11.89 -0.40 -3.27
CA TYR A 27 -11.20 -0.64 -2.00
C TYR A 27 -9.78 -0.03 -1.90
N PRO A 28 -8.91 -0.09 -2.94
CA PRO A 28 -7.62 0.58 -2.91
C PRO A 28 -7.70 2.10 -2.75
N GLU A 29 -8.76 2.73 -3.28
CA GLU A 29 -8.98 4.18 -3.14
C GLU A 29 -9.48 4.55 -1.74
N PHE A 30 -10.28 3.68 -1.12
CA PHE A 30 -10.65 3.80 0.29
C PHE A 30 -9.42 3.75 1.21
N LEU A 31 -8.47 2.84 0.96
CA LEU A 31 -7.22 2.77 1.73
C LEU A 31 -6.36 4.03 1.59
N LYS A 32 -6.43 4.72 0.45
CA LYS A 32 -5.77 6.02 0.21
C LYS A 32 -6.53 7.19 0.82
N GLY A 33 -7.74 6.98 1.34
CA GLY A 33 -8.61 8.02 1.90
C GLY A 33 -9.38 8.83 0.85
N HIS A 34 -9.44 8.37 -0.41
CA HIS A 34 -10.17 9.08 -1.48
C HIS A 34 -11.66 8.70 -1.57
N LYS A 35 -12.07 7.59 -0.94
CA LYS A 35 -13.45 7.10 -0.94
C LYS A 35 -13.96 6.85 0.47
N THR A 36 -15.28 6.99 0.65
CA THR A 36 -15.97 6.66 1.90
C THR A 36 -16.28 5.15 1.96
N PHE A 37 -16.63 4.66 3.16
CA PHE A 37 -17.02 3.26 3.31
C PHE A 37 -18.33 2.93 2.57
N GLU A 38 -19.26 3.88 2.50
CA GLU A 38 -20.56 3.70 1.85
C GLU A 38 -20.42 3.43 0.34
N GLU A 39 -19.44 4.05 -0.31
CA GLU A 39 -19.17 3.87 -1.75
C GLU A 39 -18.57 2.50 -2.10
N ILE A 40 -17.94 1.86 -1.11
CA ILE A 40 -17.29 0.56 -1.27
C ILE A 40 -18.11 -0.60 -0.70
N SER A 41 -19.09 -0.36 0.16
CA SER A 41 -19.88 -1.45 0.77
C SER A 41 -20.77 -2.12 -0.28
N LEU A 42 -20.68 -3.45 -0.42
CA LEU A 42 -21.59 -4.25 -1.25
C LEU A 42 -22.74 -4.87 -0.45
N GLY A 43 -22.80 -4.61 0.85
CA GLY A 43 -23.79 -5.12 1.78
C GLY A 43 -23.29 -5.05 3.23
N ASN A 44 -24.10 -4.53 4.14
CA ASN A 44 -23.74 -4.30 5.54
C ASN A 44 -23.88 -5.58 6.39
N VAL A 45 -23.25 -6.68 5.97
CA VAL A 45 -23.35 -7.96 6.71
C VAL A 45 -22.03 -8.23 7.40
N ILE A 46 -22.07 -8.26 8.73
CA ILE A 46 -20.97 -8.74 9.57
C ILE A 46 -21.22 -10.23 9.81
N PHE A 47 -20.48 -11.10 9.13
CA PHE A 47 -20.59 -12.54 9.36
C PHE A 47 -19.58 -12.97 10.42
N ASN A 48 -20.05 -13.71 11.43
CA ASN A 48 -19.20 -14.42 12.38
C ASN A 48 -19.26 -15.91 12.07
N GLU A 49 -18.14 -16.47 11.60
CA GLU A 49 -18.00 -17.89 11.21
C GLU A 49 -18.53 -18.86 12.27
N THR A 50 -18.54 -18.48 13.55
CA THR A 50 -18.84 -19.43 14.65
C THR A 50 -20.26 -19.31 15.22
N LYS A 51 -20.96 -18.18 15.07
CA LYS A 51 -22.20 -17.92 15.85
C LYS A 51 -23.31 -17.12 15.15
N GLY A 52 -23.15 -16.69 13.89
CA GLY A 52 -24.13 -15.81 13.24
C GLY A 52 -24.06 -14.36 13.76
N GLN A 53 -25.16 -13.60 13.66
CA GLN A 53 -25.21 -12.18 14.04
C GLN A 53 -24.99 -12.04 15.58
N LEU A 54 -23.99 -11.28 15.98
CA LEU A 54 -23.69 -11.07 17.40
C LEU A 54 -24.66 -10.07 18.05
N SER A 55 -24.82 -10.16 19.38
CA SER A 55 -25.55 -9.16 20.17
C SER A 55 -24.76 -7.84 20.28
N GLU A 56 -25.48 -6.73 20.47
CA GLU A 56 -24.91 -5.39 20.70
C GLU A 56 -23.93 -5.34 21.89
N GLU A 57 -24.21 -6.11 22.94
CA GLU A 57 -23.34 -6.23 24.11
C GLU A 57 -21.96 -6.82 23.75
N THR A 58 -21.95 -7.79 22.83
CA THR A 58 -20.70 -8.42 22.39
C THR A 58 -19.89 -7.46 21.51
N TYR A 59 -20.56 -6.70 20.63
CA TYR A 59 -19.90 -5.66 19.84
C TYR A 59 -19.26 -4.59 20.72
N THR A 60 -19.98 -4.11 21.74
CA THR A 60 -19.46 -3.11 22.68
C THR A 60 -18.25 -3.63 23.44
N THR A 61 -18.26 -4.91 23.83
CA THR A 61 -17.13 -5.54 24.53
C THR A 61 -15.88 -5.66 23.63
N ILE A 62 -16.06 -5.97 22.34
CA ILE A 62 -14.94 -6.22 21.41
C ILE A 62 -14.42 -4.93 20.76
N PHE A 63 -15.33 -4.05 20.34
CA PHE A 63 -15.02 -2.84 19.57
C PHE A 63 -15.11 -1.55 20.39
N GLY A 64 -15.70 -1.60 21.59
CA GLY A 64 -15.96 -0.41 22.42
C GLY A 64 -17.20 0.38 21.98
N THR A 65 -17.91 -0.09 20.95
CA THR A 65 -19.10 0.54 20.40
C THR A 65 -20.04 -0.53 19.85
N ALA A 66 -21.35 -0.24 19.84
CA ALA A 66 -22.38 -1.02 19.15
C ALA A 66 -22.76 -0.40 17.80
N ASP A 67 -22.17 0.74 17.40
CA ASP A 67 -22.44 1.36 16.11
C ASP A 67 -21.87 0.52 14.96
N GLU A 68 -22.76 -0.13 14.22
CA GLU A 68 -22.42 -1.00 13.08
C GLU A 68 -21.54 -0.29 12.06
N MET A 69 -21.80 0.99 11.76
CA MET A 69 -21.05 1.74 10.76
C MET A 69 -19.60 1.96 11.19
N THR A 70 -19.38 2.29 12.46
CA THR A 70 -18.03 2.43 13.02
C THR A 70 -17.29 1.09 13.06
N ILE A 71 -17.99 -0.01 13.37
CA ILE A 71 -17.42 -1.36 13.37
C ILE A 71 -17.00 -1.76 11.95
N LEU A 72 -17.88 -1.58 10.96
CA LEU A 72 -17.61 -1.87 9.55
C LEU A 72 -16.40 -1.09 9.02
N LYS A 73 -16.31 0.21 9.33
CA LYS A 73 -15.14 1.04 8.99
C LYS A 73 -13.86 0.53 9.65
N THR A 74 -13.96 0.04 10.89
CA THR A 74 -12.81 -0.52 11.62
C THR A 74 -12.34 -1.82 10.98
N ILE A 75 -13.26 -2.71 10.60
CA ILE A 75 -12.96 -3.96 9.90
C ILE A 75 -12.36 -3.68 8.52
N ALA A 76 -12.92 -2.73 7.77
CA ALA A 76 -12.42 -2.38 6.44
C ALA A 76 -11.00 -1.79 6.45
N LYS A 77 -10.62 -1.09 7.53
CA LYS A 77 -9.28 -0.50 7.65
C LYS A 77 -8.23 -1.47 8.19
N ASN A 78 -8.61 -2.30 9.17
CA ASN A 78 -7.66 -3.15 9.90
C ASN A 78 -7.74 -4.62 9.51
N GLY A 79 -8.70 -5.00 8.68
CA GLY A 79 -8.89 -6.36 8.20
C GLY A 79 -7.92 -6.74 7.09
N GLU A 80 -7.77 -8.04 6.89
CA GLU A 80 -6.94 -8.64 5.87
C GLU A 80 -7.77 -8.94 4.61
N PRO A 81 -7.51 -8.27 3.48
CA PRO A 81 -8.21 -8.51 2.23
C PRO A 81 -7.83 -9.87 1.63
N GLN A 82 -8.84 -10.68 1.30
CA GLN A 82 -8.67 -12.00 0.70
C GLN A 82 -8.63 -11.90 -0.83
N TYR A 83 -7.42 -11.81 -1.37
CA TYR A 83 -7.21 -11.80 -2.81
C TYR A 83 -7.17 -13.21 -3.40
N THR A 84 -7.73 -13.36 -4.60
CA THR A 84 -7.54 -14.60 -5.38
C THR A 84 -6.07 -14.75 -5.82
N VAL A 85 -5.66 -15.97 -6.19
CA VAL A 85 -4.29 -16.25 -6.66
C VAL A 85 -3.91 -15.36 -7.85
N GLN A 86 -4.83 -15.16 -8.79
CA GLN A 86 -4.60 -14.32 -9.97
C GLN A 86 -4.41 -12.83 -9.60
N GLN A 87 -5.22 -12.33 -8.67
CA GLN A 87 -5.11 -10.95 -8.18
C GLN A 87 -3.82 -10.71 -7.42
N ARG A 88 -3.45 -11.63 -6.54
CA ARG A 88 -2.19 -11.56 -5.79
C ARG A 88 -0.99 -11.51 -6.73
N ARG A 89 -1.03 -12.25 -7.84
CA ARG A 89 0.01 -12.18 -8.89
C ARG A 89 0.08 -10.80 -9.53
N LYS A 90 -1.05 -10.21 -9.93
CA LYS A 90 -1.10 -8.85 -10.50
C LYS A 90 -0.51 -7.80 -9.54
N LEU A 91 -0.92 -7.82 -8.27
CA LEU A 91 -0.40 -6.90 -7.25
C LEU A 91 1.11 -7.07 -7.05
N VAL A 92 1.60 -8.31 -7.05
CA VAL A 92 3.04 -8.60 -6.94
C VAL A 92 3.80 -8.07 -8.15
N GLU A 93 3.27 -8.23 -9.36
CA GLU A 93 3.87 -7.72 -10.59
C GLU A 93 3.90 -6.19 -10.63
N GLU A 94 2.80 -5.52 -10.27
CA GLU A 94 2.74 -4.07 -10.17
C GLU A 94 3.74 -3.53 -9.14
N LYS A 95 3.78 -4.15 -7.96
CA LYS A 95 4.73 -3.76 -6.91
C LYS A 95 6.18 -4.02 -7.33
N ARG A 96 6.44 -5.10 -8.05
CA ARG A 96 7.75 -5.40 -8.63
C ARG A 96 8.19 -4.29 -9.59
N LYS A 97 7.29 -3.81 -10.47
CA LYS A 97 7.58 -2.69 -11.37
C LYS A 97 7.92 -1.40 -10.59
N GLN A 98 7.15 -1.09 -9.54
CA GLN A 98 7.43 0.06 -8.68
C GLN A 98 8.80 -0.04 -7.99
N ILE A 99 9.18 -1.24 -7.55
CA ILE A 99 10.51 -1.49 -6.95
C ILE A 99 11.62 -1.28 -7.99
N ILE A 100 11.46 -1.81 -9.20
CA ILE A 100 12.45 -1.63 -10.29
C ILE A 100 12.61 -0.14 -10.60
N GLU A 101 11.51 0.59 -10.70
CA GLU A 101 11.52 2.03 -10.96
C GLU A 101 12.20 2.82 -9.82
N TYR A 102 11.88 2.48 -8.56
CA TYR A 102 12.54 3.06 -7.39
C TYR A 102 14.06 2.81 -7.41
N ILE A 103 14.49 1.58 -7.66
CA ILE A 103 15.92 1.23 -7.72
C ILE A 103 16.60 2.00 -8.86
N THR A 104 15.98 2.05 -10.03
CA THR A 104 16.50 2.76 -11.22
C THR A 104 16.70 4.25 -10.95
N LYS A 105 15.77 4.89 -10.23
CA LYS A 105 15.84 6.32 -9.90
C LYS A 105 16.83 6.63 -8.77
N THR A 106 17.00 5.70 -7.83
CA THR A 106 17.74 5.94 -6.58
C THR A 106 19.19 5.44 -6.63
N TYR A 107 19.48 4.42 -7.44
CA TYR A 107 20.79 3.79 -7.51
C TYR A 107 21.48 4.04 -8.85
N ILE A 108 22.77 4.37 -8.79
CA ILE A 108 23.63 4.64 -9.95
C ILE A 108 24.78 3.63 -10.04
N ASP A 109 25.35 3.52 -11.24
CA ASP A 109 26.63 2.85 -11.44
C ASP A 109 27.77 3.77 -10.97
N PRO A 110 28.62 3.36 -10.01
CA PRO A 110 29.74 4.19 -9.58
C PRO A 110 30.78 4.48 -10.68
N LYS A 111 30.80 3.69 -11.77
CA LYS A 111 31.75 3.88 -12.87
C LYS A 111 31.31 4.96 -13.84
N THR A 112 30.02 5.01 -14.14
CA THR A 112 29.46 5.95 -15.14
C THR A 112 28.72 7.11 -14.49
N ASN A 113 28.41 7.03 -13.18
CA ASN A 113 27.53 7.93 -12.45
C ASN A 113 26.12 8.06 -13.06
N LEU A 114 25.72 7.08 -13.88
CA LEU A 114 24.41 7.05 -14.53
C LEU A 114 23.51 6.01 -13.86
N PRO A 115 22.18 6.22 -13.86
CA PRO A 115 21.23 5.22 -13.42
C PRO A 115 21.29 3.97 -14.32
N HIS A 116 21.12 2.79 -13.72
CA HIS A 116 21.04 1.55 -14.48
C HIS A 116 19.70 1.46 -15.22
N PRO A 117 19.66 0.98 -16.47
CA PRO A 117 18.40 0.74 -17.17
C PRO A 117 17.49 -0.22 -16.39
N ALA A 118 16.17 0.01 -16.42
CA ALA A 118 15.18 -0.81 -15.72
C ALA A 118 15.29 -2.31 -16.09
N SER A 119 15.52 -2.62 -17.37
CA SER A 119 15.71 -4.01 -17.85
C SER A 119 16.93 -4.69 -17.21
N ARG A 120 17.99 -3.94 -16.89
CA ARG A 120 19.18 -4.47 -16.22
C ARG A 120 18.88 -4.83 -14.77
N ILE A 121 18.12 -3.99 -14.07
CA ILE A 121 17.66 -4.27 -12.70
C ILE A 121 16.71 -5.46 -12.69
N GLU A 122 15.76 -5.52 -13.63
CA GLU A 122 14.82 -6.63 -13.78
C GLU A 122 15.52 -7.98 -13.98
N ASN A 123 16.49 -8.02 -14.90
CA ASN A 123 17.34 -9.20 -15.14
C ASN A 123 18.21 -9.55 -13.92
N GLY A 124 18.68 -8.54 -13.20
CA GLY A 124 19.36 -8.75 -11.92
C GLY A 124 18.45 -9.44 -10.91
N MET A 125 17.23 -8.93 -10.74
CA MET A 125 16.24 -9.44 -9.79
C MET A 125 15.80 -10.88 -10.12
N SER A 126 15.66 -11.23 -11.39
CA SER A 126 15.31 -12.61 -11.80
C SER A 126 16.40 -13.63 -11.45
N THR A 127 17.66 -13.18 -11.31
CA THR A 127 18.77 -14.06 -10.95
C THR A 127 18.91 -14.26 -9.44
N ILE A 128 18.18 -13.50 -8.61
CA ILE A 128 18.16 -13.69 -7.16
C ILE A 128 17.33 -14.92 -6.83
N LYS A 129 17.99 -15.96 -6.29
CA LYS A 129 17.30 -17.18 -5.85
C LYS A 129 16.39 -16.87 -4.66
N GLY A 130 15.12 -17.23 -4.78
CA GLY A 130 14.15 -17.11 -3.68
C GLY A 130 13.61 -15.70 -3.45
N LEU A 131 13.81 -14.76 -4.38
CA LEU A 131 13.24 -13.41 -4.26
C LEU A 131 11.71 -13.47 -4.21
N LYS A 132 11.13 -13.07 -3.08
CA LYS A 132 9.69 -12.90 -2.89
C LYS A 132 9.39 -11.43 -2.65
N ILE A 133 8.43 -10.90 -3.41
CA ILE A 133 7.90 -9.55 -3.21
C ILE A 133 6.81 -9.62 -2.15
N ASP A 134 6.88 -8.71 -1.18
CA ASP A 134 5.97 -8.63 -0.05
C ASP A 134 5.03 -7.46 -0.28
N LEU A 135 3.73 -7.71 -0.31
CA LEU A 135 2.71 -6.67 -0.55
C LEU A 135 2.53 -5.74 0.66
N ASN A 136 2.96 -6.15 1.85
CA ASN A 136 2.79 -5.37 3.08
C ASN A 136 3.99 -4.45 3.37
N GLN A 137 5.17 -4.75 2.82
CA GLN A 137 6.38 -3.92 3.04
C GLN A 137 6.41 -2.71 2.10
N SER A 138 6.82 -1.52 2.55
CA SER A 138 6.94 -0.34 1.65
C SER A 138 7.92 -0.58 0.49
N VAL A 139 7.64 0.01 -0.69
CA VAL A 139 8.51 -0.06 -1.88
C VAL A 139 9.94 0.41 -1.59
N ILE A 140 10.11 1.48 -0.82
CA ILE A 140 11.43 2.05 -0.46
C ILE A 140 12.26 1.02 0.31
N LYS A 141 11.75 0.55 1.46
CA LYS A 141 12.43 -0.43 2.30
C LYS A 141 12.75 -1.72 1.54
N GLN A 142 11.76 -2.26 0.83
CA GLN A 142 11.95 -3.50 0.07
C GLN A 142 12.93 -3.31 -1.10
N GLY A 143 12.88 -2.16 -1.76
CA GLY A 143 13.81 -1.79 -2.82
C GLY A 143 15.24 -1.67 -2.34
N ASP A 144 15.48 -1.08 -1.17
CA ASP A 144 16.81 -1.00 -0.57
C ASP A 144 17.37 -2.37 -0.19
N ASP A 145 16.53 -3.26 0.35
CA ASP A 145 16.92 -4.64 0.67
C ASP A 145 17.26 -5.44 -0.58
N ILE A 146 16.48 -5.26 -1.66
CA ILE A 146 16.74 -5.88 -2.96
C ILE A 146 18.01 -5.31 -3.59
N ALA A 147 18.23 -3.99 -3.53
CA ALA A 147 19.43 -3.36 -4.05
C ALA A 147 20.69 -3.91 -3.35
N LYS A 148 20.65 -4.16 -2.04
CA LYS A 148 21.75 -4.82 -1.31
C LYS A 148 22.02 -6.24 -1.82
N GLN A 149 20.98 -7.03 -2.11
CA GLN A 149 21.15 -8.37 -2.69
C GLN A 149 21.69 -8.31 -4.13
N LEU A 150 21.29 -7.29 -4.90
CA LEU A 150 21.77 -7.06 -6.26
C LEU A 150 23.23 -6.63 -6.31
N LYS A 151 23.80 -6.03 -5.24
CA LYS A 151 25.21 -5.61 -5.19
C LYS A 151 26.21 -6.73 -5.55
N SER A 152 25.85 -7.98 -5.30
CA SER A 152 26.70 -9.13 -5.66
C SER A 152 26.86 -9.33 -7.17
N LYS A 153 25.95 -8.78 -8.00
CA LYS A 153 25.96 -8.95 -9.47
C LYS A 153 26.02 -7.62 -10.23
N ILE A 154 25.45 -6.57 -9.67
CA ILE A 154 25.37 -5.23 -10.28
C ILE A 154 25.96 -4.24 -9.29
N LEU A 155 26.93 -3.44 -9.72
CA LEU A 155 27.48 -2.37 -8.90
C LEU A 155 26.43 -1.26 -8.76
N LEU A 156 25.84 -1.17 -7.58
CA LEU A 156 24.81 -0.19 -7.22
C LEU A 156 25.30 0.65 -6.06
N VAL A 157 25.39 1.96 -6.28
CA VAL A 157 25.63 2.95 -5.22
C VAL A 157 24.37 3.81 -5.09
N LYS A 158 23.92 3.99 -3.85
CA LYS A 158 22.76 4.84 -3.57
C LYS A 158 23.17 6.28 -3.82
N ASN A 159 22.43 6.98 -4.67
CA ASN A 159 22.67 8.39 -4.95
C ASN A 159 21.95 9.24 -3.90
N GLU A 160 22.68 9.74 -2.92
CA GLU A 160 22.15 10.66 -1.89
C GLU A 160 22.71 12.06 -2.15
N THR A 161 21.96 12.86 -2.91
CA THR A 161 22.33 14.25 -3.20
C THR A 161 21.95 15.13 -2.00
N HIS A 162 22.97 15.67 -1.32
CA HIS A 162 22.77 16.68 -0.28
C HIS A 162 22.79 18.05 -0.94
N GLY A 163 21.62 18.68 -1.08
CA GLY A 163 21.48 20.03 -1.62
C GLY A 163 21.18 21.03 -0.51
N VAL A 164 21.91 22.14 -0.48
CA VAL A 164 21.56 23.29 0.35
C VAL A 164 20.74 24.24 -0.52
N LEU A 165 19.46 24.37 -0.22
CA LEU A 165 18.58 25.35 -0.88
C LEU A 165 18.77 26.70 -0.20
N HIS A 166 19.44 27.64 -0.88
CA HIS A 166 19.45 29.03 -0.46
C HIS A 166 18.20 29.71 -1.02
N ILE A 167 17.28 30.12 -0.16
CA ILE A 167 16.06 30.83 -0.54
C ILE A 167 16.25 32.30 -0.14
N ASP A 168 16.41 33.18 -1.13
CA ASP A 168 16.48 34.62 -0.88
C ASP A 168 15.08 35.18 -0.56
N ILE A 169 14.92 35.57 0.70
CA ILE A 169 13.66 36.08 1.28
C ILE A 169 13.21 37.40 0.62
N ALA A 170 14.13 38.12 -0.03
CA ALA A 170 13.86 39.40 -0.70
C ALA A 170 12.76 39.30 -1.78
N TYR A 171 12.56 38.13 -2.38
CA TYR A 171 11.58 37.93 -3.44
C TYR A 171 10.12 37.91 -2.94
N TYR A 172 9.88 37.66 -1.65
CA TYR A 172 8.55 37.63 -1.04
C TYR A 172 8.12 38.96 -0.38
N LEU A 173 9.01 39.95 -0.34
CA LEU A 173 8.77 41.26 0.27
C LEU A 173 8.63 42.37 -0.78
N SER A 174 8.15 42.07 -2.00
CA SER A 174 7.64 43.14 -2.85
C SER A 174 6.40 43.72 -2.18
N PRO A 175 6.35 45.03 -1.89
CA PRO A 175 5.24 45.61 -1.18
C PRO A 175 4.00 45.48 -2.07
N PHE A 176 2.92 44.97 -1.49
CA PHE A 176 1.56 45.24 -1.94
C PHE A 176 1.45 46.76 -2.19
N THR A 177 1.68 47.16 -3.44
CA THR A 177 1.46 48.53 -3.87
C THR A 177 -0.04 48.61 -4.10
N THR A 178 -0.73 49.06 -3.07
CA THR A 178 -2.13 49.44 -3.10
C THR A 178 -2.31 50.47 -4.22
N TYR A 179 -3.05 50.11 -5.26
CA TYR A 179 -3.61 51.11 -6.19
C TYR A 179 -4.68 51.88 -5.42
N VAL A 180 -4.44 53.18 -5.22
CA VAL A 180 -5.47 54.19 -4.92
C VAL A 180 -5.86 54.84 -6.23
#